data_AF-A0AAU9Y717-F1
#
_entry.id   AF-A0AAU9Y717-F1
#
_cell.length_a   1.000
_cell.length_b   1.000
_cell.length_c   1.000
_cell.angle_alpha   90.00
_cell.angle_beta   90.00
_cell.angle_gamma   90.00
#
_symmetry.space_group_name_H-M   'P 1'
#
loop_
_entity.id
_entity.type
_entity.pdbx_description
1 polymer ?
#
loop_
_entity_poly.entity_id
_entity_poly.type
_entity_poly.pdbx_seq_one_letter_code
_entity_poly.pdbx_strand_id
1 'polypeptide(L)'
;MKQQLTMRGDRKENFRTQQDREQRLRAELNEKETTEILLRKQLRGKNCQEASLRRQLGMQKRQLEEKAKGDETLREQFKEMERRLREEIIEKDARQVVLCEQITEKDQQLMEMIQQLTVTEEREEDLKTQVRNVEEQLRENEDRVENLRTNLKDVEQRLTQKETQKENLRSSLEQMEQRMREELAQKETRETELREQLREREEQAVDCQRNLSRMEQQLSEKNHQKETLLRQLREMEQRSRELREQLREREQELREMAHQLTEKEHKEENLRAQIRMHLMEQRLREEMIEEATRLGEQLRERDQEIENFQIQLQELREQLREKDQHLAILRTKLEERFREIVAENANPRQQVVNLENQAGSQSNDWAISWDDIQLTDKSLGVGGWGEVFKGRYCGCSVAVKQIHEAINSPYDQSLFQREIDIAL
;
A
#
# COMPACT_ATOMS: atom_id res chain seq x y z
N MET A 1 -106.63 118.85 -260.42
CA MET A 1 -106.23 119.08 -261.82
C MET A 1 -104.70 119.16 -261.87
N LYS A 2 -104.02 118.53 -262.86
CA LYS A 2 -102.60 118.77 -263.27
C LYS A 2 -101.51 118.49 -262.18
N GLN A 3 -100.17 118.50 -262.39
CA GLN A 3 -99.14 118.14 -263.42
C GLN A 3 -97.75 118.24 -262.70
N GLN A 4 -96.58 117.65 -263.03
CA GLN A 4 -96.11 116.48 -263.83
C GLN A 4 -94.58 116.23 -263.53
N LEU A 5 -94.00 115.10 -264.00
CA LEU A 5 -92.64 114.83 -264.61
C LEU A 5 -91.39 115.73 -264.23
N THR A 6 -90.10 115.33 -264.17
CA THR A 6 -89.33 114.06 -264.45
C THR A 6 -87.83 114.14 -264.04
N MET A 7 -87.18 112.97 -263.88
CA MET A 7 -85.78 112.59 -264.25
C MET A 7 -84.50 113.15 -263.56
N ARG A 8 -83.63 112.19 -263.16
CA ARG A 8 -82.13 112.10 -263.18
C ARG A 8 -81.21 113.27 -262.73
N GLY A 9 -80.19 112.93 -261.91
CA GLY A 9 -78.80 112.86 -262.44
C GLY A 9 -77.64 113.53 -261.66
N ASP A 10 -76.83 112.71 -260.97
CA ASP A 10 -75.40 112.88 -260.63
C ASP A 10 -74.89 114.11 -259.80
N ARG A 11 -73.59 114.07 -259.44
CA ARG A 11 -72.83 114.93 -258.47
C ARG A 11 -73.43 115.04 -257.03
N LYS A 12 -73.41 114.04 -256.13
CA LYS A 12 -72.58 112.83 -255.90
C LYS A 12 -71.44 112.96 -254.88
N GLU A 13 -70.21 113.36 -255.23
CA GLU A 13 -69.04 113.10 -254.34
C GLU A 13 -68.68 114.13 -253.22
N ASN A 14 -68.65 115.44 -253.46
CA ASN A 14 -67.71 116.32 -252.71
C ASN A 14 -68.10 116.85 -251.31
N PHE A 15 -69.34 116.71 -250.82
CA PHE A 15 -69.68 117.11 -249.44
C PHE A 15 -69.48 115.99 -248.40
N ARG A 16 -69.36 114.73 -248.85
CA ARG A 16 -69.15 113.56 -247.98
C ARG A 16 -67.77 113.58 -247.32
N THR A 17 -66.74 114.08 -248.01
CA THR A 17 -65.36 114.12 -247.53
C THR A 17 -65.13 115.07 -246.35
N GLN A 18 -65.99 116.06 -246.14
CA GLN A 18 -65.95 116.90 -244.93
C GLN A 18 -66.66 116.22 -243.75
N GLN A 19 -67.78 115.54 -244.02
CA GLN A 19 -68.55 114.77 -243.04
C GLN A 19 -67.72 113.63 -242.40
N ASP A 20 -66.93 112.91 -243.20
CA ASP A 20 -66.05 111.84 -242.73
C ASP A 20 -64.86 112.34 -241.86
N ARG A 21 -64.38 113.57 -242.09
CA ARG A 21 -63.29 114.15 -241.29
C ARG A 21 -63.76 114.59 -239.90
N GLU A 22 -64.95 115.19 -239.80
CA GLU A 22 -65.48 115.64 -238.51
C GLU A 22 -65.85 114.46 -237.60
N GLN A 23 -66.35 113.35 -238.18
CA GLN A 23 -66.64 112.13 -237.42
C GLN A 23 -65.38 111.49 -236.80
N ARG A 24 -64.23 111.51 -237.48
CA ARG A 24 -62.98 110.98 -236.92
C ARG A 24 -62.47 111.79 -235.72
N LEU A 25 -62.50 113.12 -235.81
CA LEU A 25 -62.08 114.00 -234.71
C LEU A 25 -63.02 113.89 -233.50
N ARG A 26 -64.31 113.65 -233.70
CA ARG A 26 -65.26 113.36 -232.59
C ARG A 26 -65.01 112.02 -231.91
N ALA A 27 -64.44 111.04 -232.61
CA ALA A 27 -64.05 109.76 -231.99
C ALA A 27 -62.78 109.90 -231.12
N GLU A 28 -61.72 110.51 -231.66
CA GLU A 28 -60.43 110.70 -230.94
C GLU A 28 -60.55 111.58 -229.69
N LEU A 29 -61.48 112.56 -229.68
CA LEU A 29 -61.59 113.50 -228.57
C LEU A 29 -61.94 112.80 -227.26
N ASN A 30 -63.02 112.02 -227.22
CA ASN A 30 -63.61 111.56 -225.96
C ASN A 30 -63.27 110.11 -225.59
N GLU A 31 -62.40 109.45 -226.36
CA GLU A 31 -61.50 108.43 -225.82
C GLU A 31 -60.55 109.02 -224.74
N LYS A 32 -60.27 110.34 -224.79
CA LYS A 32 -59.56 111.05 -223.71
C LYS A 32 -60.45 111.38 -222.51
N GLU A 33 -61.73 111.68 -222.71
CA GLU A 33 -62.69 111.78 -221.59
C GLU A 33 -62.87 110.45 -220.86
N THR A 34 -63.04 109.33 -221.58
CA THR A 34 -63.21 108.01 -220.92
C THR A 34 -61.96 107.58 -220.16
N THR A 35 -60.76 107.91 -220.65
CA THR A 35 -59.51 107.69 -219.91
C THR A 35 -59.31 108.65 -218.74
N GLU A 36 -59.72 109.93 -218.82
CA GLU A 36 -59.72 110.82 -217.66
C GLU A 36 -60.70 110.36 -216.55
N ILE A 37 -61.89 109.92 -216.94
CA ILE A 37 -62.89 109.32 -216.02
C ILE A 37 -62.31 108.07 -215.34
N LEU A 38 -61.55 107.25 -216.07
CA LEU A 38 -60.89 106.06 -215.51
C LEU A 38 -59.79 106.45 -214.51
N LEU A 39 -58.97 107.46 -214.81
CA LEU A 39 -57.95 107.98 -213.91
C LEU A 39 -58.55 108.61 -212.64
N ARG A 40 -59.66 109.38 -212.75
CA ARG A 40 -60.43 109.88 -211.60
C ARG A 40 -61.07 108.77 -210.75
N LYS A 41 -61.22 107.56 -211.31
CA LYS A 41 -61.68 106.36 -210.59
C LYS A 41 -60.51 105.69 -209.86
N GLN A 42 -59.34 105.55 -210.50
CA GLN A 42 -58.13 105.03 -209.86
C GLN A 42 -57.62 105.92 -208.72
N LEU A 43 -57.63 107.24 -208.87
CA LEU A 43 -57.16 108.17 -207.82
C LEU A 43 -58.02 108.08 -206.54
N ARG A 44 -59.35 107.95 -206.69
CA ARG A 44 -60.26 107.66 -205.55
C ARG A 44 -59.97 106.30 -204.90
N GLY A 45 -59.59 105.30 -205.70
CA GLY A 45 -59.13 104.00 -205.19
C GLY A 45 -57.87 104.07 -204.33
N LYS A 46 -56.90 104.93 -204.66
CA LYS A 46 -55.70 105.11 -203.81
C LYS A 46 -55.99 105.93 -202.55
N ASN A 47 -56.83 106.96 -202.63
CA ASN A 47 -57.18 107.77 -201.45
C ASN A 47 -57.95 106.95 -200.39
N CYS A 48 -58.81 106.00 -200.79
CA CYS A 48 -59.46 105.13 -199.82
C CYS A 48 -58.53 104.05 -199.23
N GLN A 49 -57.46 103.65 -199.92
CA GLN A 49 -56.40 102.81 -199.37
C GLN A 49 -55.56 103.54 -198.31
N GLU A 50 -55.15 104.80 -198.56
CA GLU A 50 -54.40 105.59 -197.55
C GLU A 50 -55.23 105.80 -196.28
N ALA A 51 -56.53 106.11 -196.41
CA ALA A 51 -57.46 106.25 -195.30
C ALA A 51 -57.76 104.94 -194.54
N SER A 52 -57.33 103.79 -195.07
CA SER A 52 -57.33 102.50 -194.38
C SER A 52 -56.03 102.30 -193.60
N LEU A 53 -54.88 102.50 -194.26
CA LEU A 53 -53.55 102.35 -193.66
C LEU A 53 -53.34 103.30 -192.46
N ARG A 54 -53.78 104.57 -192.56
CA ARG A 54 -53.74 105.50 -191.41
C ARG A 54 -54.54 105.00 -190.20
N ARG A 55 -55.65 104.28 -190.40
CA ARG A 55 -56.44 103.67 -189.31
C ARG A 55 -55.76 102.45 -188.70
N GLN A 56 -55.12 101.60 -189.50
CA GLN A 56 -54.31 100.48 -188.99
C GLN A 56 -53.14 100.97 -188.13
N LEU A 57 -52.36 101.96 -188.62
CA LEU A 57 -51.27 102.58 -187.87
C LEU A 57 -51.75 103.22 -186.55
N GLY A 58 -52.91 103.88 -186.57
CA GLY A 58 -53.53 104.44 -185.37
C GLY A 58 -53.92 103.39 -184.31
N MET A 59 -54.36 102.19 -184.72
CA MET A 59 -54.65 101.10 -183.79
C MET A 59 -53.39 100.43 -183.26
N GLN A 60 -52.39 100.16 -184.12
CA GLN A 60 -51.12 99.58 -183.69
C GLN A 60 -50.38 100.48 -182.68
N LYS A 61 -50.43 101.81 -182.85
CA LYS A 61 -49.81 102.73 -181.88
C LYS A 61 -50.45 102.65 -180.50
N ARG A 62 -51.78 102.58 -180.40
CA ARG A 62 -52.49 102.39 -179.12
C ARG A 62 -52.13 101.06 -178.45
N GLN A 63 -52.06 99.97 -179.22
CA GLN A 63 -51.68 98.65 -178.70
C GLN A 63 -50.24 98.63 -178.13
N LEU A 64 -49.33 99.44 -178.67
CA LEU A 64 -47.98 99.62 -178.12
C LEU A 64 -47.99 100.48 -176.84
N GLU A 65 -48.78 101.55 -176.79
CA GLU A 65 -48.94 102.40 -175.60
C GLU A 65 -49.64 101.65 -174.44
N GLU A 66 -50.55 100.72 -174.72
CA GLU A 66 -51.14 99.80 -173.73
C GLU A 66 -50.15 98.74 -173.26
N LYS A 67 -49.36 98.14 -174.17
CA LYS A 67 -48.31 97.17 -173.79
C LYS A 67 -47.23 97.80 -172.91
N ALA A 68 -46.75 99.01 -173.23
CA ALA A 68 -45.76 99.70 -172.40
C ALA A 68 -46.23 99.90 -170.95
N LYS A 69 -47.52 100.26 -170.75
CA LYS A 69 -48.14 100.37 -169.42
C LYS A 69 -48.33 99.02 -168.73
N GLY A 70 -48.53 97.94 -169.49
CA GLY A 70 -48.54 96.57 -168.97
C GLY A 70 -47.16 96.13 -168.49
N ASP A 71 -46.11 96.37 -169.28
CA ASP A 71 -44.73 96.05 -168.91
C ASP A 71 -44.26 96.87 -167.70
N GLU A 72 -44.69 98.13 -167.56
CA GLU A 72 -44.37 98.97 -166.42
C GLU A 72 -45.12 98.57 -165.14
N THR A 73 -46.40 98.20 -165.22
CA THR A 73 -47.14 97.66 -164.05
C THR A 73 -46.65 96.27 -163.64
N LEU A 74 -46.26 95.39 -164.58
CA LEU A 74 -45.58 94.13 -164.27
C LEU A 74 -44.23 94.34 -163.59
N ARG A 75 -43.46 95.37 -163.99
CA ARG A 75 -42.15 95.67 -163.39
C ARG A 75 -42.27 96.07 -161.92
N GLU A 76 -43.26 96.87 -161.57
CA GLU A 76 -43.48 97.25 -160.17
C GLU A 76 -44.13 96.14 -159.33
N GLN A 77 -44.95 95.27 -159.94
CA GLN A 77 -45.38 94.01 -159.30
C GLN A 77 -44.19 93.10 -158.99
N PHE A 78 -43.20 93.00 -159.89
CA PHE A 78 -41.97 92.25 -159.63
C PHE A 78 -41.13 92.87 -158.50
N LYS A 79 -40.96 94.20 -158.45
CA LYS A 79 -40.28 94.86 -157.32
C LYS A 79 -40.99 94.64 -155.99
N GLU A 80 -42.32 94.72 -155.96
CA GLU A 80 -43.13 94.48 -154.76
C GLU A 80 -43.05 93.02 -154.30
N MET A 81 -43.02 92.06 -155.24
CA MET A 81 -42.78 90.65 -154.94
C MET A 81 -41.35 90.42 -154.40
N GLU A 82 -40.34 91.06 -154.99
CA GLU A 82 -38.94 90.97 -154.52
C GLU A 82 -38.79 91.59 -153.13
N ARG A 83 -39.44 92.74 -152.87
CA ARG A 83 -39.50 93.38 -151.54
C ARG A 83 -40.10 92.44 -150.50
N ARG A 84 -41.25 91.82 -150.80
CA ARG A 84 -41.90 90.84 -149.91
C ARG A 84 -41.03 89.63 -149.63
N LEU A 85 -40.38 89.07 -150.65
CA LEU A 85 -39.47 87.92 -150.47
C LEU A 85 -38.25 88.30 -149.62
N ARG A 86 -37.68 89.49 -149.79
CA ARG A 86 -36.60 90.00 -148.93
C ARG A 86 -37.06 90.18 -147.49
N GLU A 87 -38.26 90.73 -147.27
CA GLU A 87 -38.85 90.90 -145.93
C GLU A 87 -39.17 89.55 -145.27
N GLU A 88 -39.70 88.57 -146.01
CA GLU A 88 -39.96 87.22 -145.51
C GLU A 88 -38.67 86.44 -145.20
N ILE A 89 -37.59 86.65 -145.98
CA ILE A 89 -36.26 86.10 -145.68
C ILE A 89 -35.71 86.75 -144.40
N ILE A 90 -35.72 88.07 -144.28
CA ILE A 90 -35.25 88.77 -143.07
C ILE A 90 -36.07 88.35 -141.83
N GLU A 91 -37.38 88.15 -141.96
CA GLU A 91 -38.20 87.64 -140.86
C GLU A 91 -37.84 86.19 -140.50
N LYS A 92 -37.57 85.33 -141.49
CA LYS A 92 -37.14 83.94 -141.26
C LYS A 92 -35.75 83.84 -140.65
N ASP A 93 -34.80 84.66 -141.11
CA ASP A 93 -33.45 84.75 -140.55
C ASP A 93 -33.50 85.25 -139.09
N ALA A 94 -34.30 86.28 -138.81
CA ALA A 94 -34.51 86.78 -137.44
C ALA A 94 -35.19 85.73 -136.54
N ARG A 95 -36.21 85.02 -137.04
CA ARG A 95 -36.83 83.90 -136.33
C ARG A 95 -35.83 82.76 -136.10
N GLN A 96 -34.93 82.48 -137.05
CA GLN A 96 -33.89 81.46 -136.91
C GLN A 96 -32.84 81.85 -135.86
N VAL A 97 -32.42 83.12 -135.80
CA VAL A 97 -31.53 83.61 -134.73
C VAL A 97 -32.17 83.41 -133.36
N VAL A 98 -33.43 83.83 -133.18
CA VAL A 98 -34.16 83.61 -131.91
C VAL A 98 -34.32 82.12 -131.58
N LEU A 99 -34.51 81.26 -132.59
CA LEU A 99 -34.57 79.81 -132.37
C LEU A 99 -33.21 79.24 -131.96
N CYS A 100 -32.11 79.73 -132.53
CA CYS A 100 -30.75 79.36 -132.13
C CYS A 100 -30.43 79.84 -130.70
N GLU A 101 -30.82 81.06 -130.33
CA GLU A 101 -30.69 81.56 -128.95
C GLU A 101 -31.46 80.67 -127.97
N GLN A 102 -32.72 80.33 -128.27
CA GLN A 102 -33.53 79.42 -127.46
C GLN A 102 -32.93 78.01 -127.37
N ILE A 103 -32.33 77.49 -128.45
CA ILE A 103 -31.61 76.21 -128.43
C ILE A 103 -30.39 76.32 -127.51
N THR A 104 -29.56 77.37 -127.62
CA THR A 104 -28.40 77.53 -126.73
C THR A 104 -28.79 77.73 -125.25
N GLU A 105 -29.91 78.39 -124.97
CA GLU A 105 -30.44 78.51 -123.61
C GLU A 105 -30.90 77.14 -123.07
N LYS A 106 -31.52 76.31 -123.92
CA LYS A 106 -31.92 74.94 -123.56
C LYS A 106 -30.76 73.98 -123.42
N ASP A 107 -29.73 74.10 -124.26
CA ASP A 107 -28.49 73.33 -124.15
C ASP A 107 -27.72 73.70 -122.88
N GLN A 108 -27.69 74.99 -122.49
CA GLN A 108 -27.11 75.41 -121.22
C GLN A 108 -27.93 74.89 -120.03
N GLN A 109 -29.25 75.00 -120.05
CA GLN A 109 -30.13 74.43 -119.00
C GLN A 109 -29.99 72.90 -118.90
N LEU A 110 -29.77 72.22 -120.03
CA LEU A 110 -29.50 70.79 -120.07
C LEU A 110 -28.13 70.45 -119.46
N MET A 111 -27.08 71.21 -119.79
CA MET A 111 -25.75 71.05 -119.19
C MET A 111 -25.76 71.30 -117.67
N GLU A 112 -26.44 72.34 -117.20
CA GLU A 112 -26.62 72.63 -115.78
C GLU A 112 -27.40 71.50 -115.07
N MET A 113 -28.43 70.94 -115.71
CA MET A 113 -29.18 69.80 -115.17
C MET A 113 -28.35 68.50 -115.16
N ILE A 114 -27.55 68.24 -116.20
CA ILE A 114 -26.61 67.10 -116.25
C ILE A 114 -25.58 67.22 -115.12
N GLN A 115 -25.01 68.41 -114.90
CA GLN A 115 -24.01 68.61 -113.85
C GLN A 115 -24.61 68.56 -112.44
N GLN A 116 -25.88 68.92 -112.26
CA GLN A 116 -26.62 68.64 -111.02
C GLN A 116 -26.83 67.13 -110.83
N LEU A 117 -27.20 66.40 -111.89
CA LEU A 117 -27.39 64.95 -111.84
C LEU A 117 -26.10 64.22 -111.44
N THR A 118 -24.95 64.53 -112.07
CA THR A 118 -23.67 63.89 -111.70
C THR A 118 -23.29 64.16 -110.25
N VAL A 119 -23.52 65.37 -109.73
CA VAL A 119 -23.26 65.70 -108.31
C VAL A 119 -24.24 64.97 -107.37
N THR A 120 -25.47 64.68 -107.81
CA THR A 120 -26.38 63.82 -107.03
C THR A 120 -26.01 62.34 -107.10
N GLU A 121 -25.48 61.84 -108.22
CA GLU A 121 -25.00 60.46 -108.37
C GLU A 121 -23.74 60.21 -107.51
N GLU A 122 -22.75 61.11 -107.56
CA GLU A 122 -21.58 61.10 -106.67
C GLU A 122 -22.01 61.09 -105.19
N ARG A 123 -22.98 61.94 -104.83
CA ARG A 123 -23.52 62.01 -103.46
C ARG A 123 -24.33 60.76 -103.08
N GLU A 124 -24.95 60.07 -104.03
CA GLU A 124 -25.64 58.81 -103.78
C GLU A 124 -24.64 57.68 -103.49
N GLU A 125 -23.51 57.62 -104.19
CA GLU A 125 -22.42 56.66 -103.91
C GLU A 125 -21.69 56.96 -102.59
N ASP A 126 -21.48 58.23 -102.25
CA ASP A 126 -21.01 58.64 -100.91
C ASP A 126 -21.98 58.20 -99.81
N LEU A 127 -23.29 58.30 -100.04
CA LEU A 127 -24.31 57.85 -99.08
C LEU A 127 -24.39 56.31 -99.01
N LYS A 128 -24.30 55.59 -100.14
CA LYS A 128 -24.24 54.11 -100.18
C LYS A 128 -23.03 53.59 -99.40
N THR A 129 -21.85 54.19 -99.61
CA THR A 129 -20.63 53.78 -98.89
C THR A 129 -20.71 54.12 -97.40
N GLN A 130 -21.28 55.26 -97.01
CA GLN A 130 -21.57 55.57 -95.60
C GLN A 130 -22.55 54.57 -94.97
N VAL A 131 -23.66 54.24 -95.64
CA VAL A 131 -24.64 53.24 -95.17
C VAL A 131 -23.98 51.88 -94.97
N ARG A 132 -23.23 51.39 -95.97
CA ARG A 132 -22.52 50.10 -95.87
C ARG A 132 -21.54 50.06 -94.69
N ASN A 133 -20.81 51.14 -94.45
CA ASN A 133 -19.87 51.24 -93.33
C ASN A 133 -20.60 51.27 -91.97
N VAL A 134 -21.78 51.90 -91.89
CA VAL A 134 -22.64 51.89 -90.70
C VAL A 134 -23.25 50.50 -90.45
N GLU A 135 -23.69 49.79 -91.49
CA GLU A 135 -24.15 48.39 -91.37
C GLU A 135 -23.04 47.46 -90.89
N GLU A 136 -21.80 47.66 -91.33
CA GLU A 136 -20.64 46.88 -90.91
C GLU A 136 -20.31 47.14 -89.43
N GLN A 137 -20.32 48.40 -89.00
CA GLN A 137 -20.25 48.76 -87.58
C GLN A 137 -21.43 48.24 -86.76
N LEU A 138 -22.63 48.12 -87.35
CA LEU A 138 -23.79 47.54 -86.66
C LEU A 138 -23.54 46.06 -86.39
N ARG A 139 -23.12 45.29 -87.41
CA ARG A 139 -22.76 43.87 -87.28
C ARG A 139 -21.64 43.64 -86.26
N GLU A 140 -20.56 44.43 -86.30
CA GLU A 140 -19.50 44.36 -85.28
C GLU A 140 -20.03 44.60 -83.86
N ASN A 141 -20.99 45.51 -83.67
CA ASN A 141 -21.58 45.76 -82.36
C ASN A 141 -22.61 44.70 -81.95
N GLU A 142 -23.32 44.08 -82.89
CA GLU A 142 -24.18 42.91 -82.63
C GLU A 142 -23.34 41.71 -82.17
N ASP A 143 -22.25 41.39 -82.88
CA ASP A 143 -21.27 40.36 -82.48
C ASP A 143 -20.69 40.65 -81.09
N ARG A 144 -20.35 41.91 -80.79
CA ARG A 144 -19.83 42.30 -79.48
C ARG A 144 -20.90 42.20 -78.39
N VAL A 145 -22.16 42.50 -78.68
CA VAL A 145 -23.28 42.30 -77.74
C VAL A 145 -23.56 40.82 -77.49
N GLU A 146 -23.47 39.95 -78.51
CA GLU A 146 -23.59 38.50 -78.30
C GLU A 146 -22.42 37.93 -77.48
N ASN A 147 -21.18 38.34 -77.79
CA ASN A 147 -20.01 37.99 -76.97
C ASN A 147 -20.13 38.51 -75.52
N LEU A 148 -20.73 39.68 -75.29
CA LEU A 148 -20.99 40.16 -73.93
C LEU A 148 -22.10 39.37 -73.22
N ARG A 149 -23.14 38.91 -73.95
CA ARG A 149 -24.20 38.05 -73.41
C ARG A 149 -23.69 36.67 -73.01
N THR A 150 -22.81 36.05 -73.80
CA THR A 150 -22.20 34.75 -73.45
C THR A 150 -21.29 34.89 -72.22
N ASN A 151 -20.41 35.90 -72.19
CA ASN A 151 -19.57 36.19 -71.03
C ASN A 151 -20.39 36.49 -69.76
N LEU A 152 -21.50 37.22 -69.85
CA LEU A 152 -22.39 37.48 -68.72
C LEU A 152 -22.98 36.18 -68.16
N LYS A 153 -23.50 35.32 -69.04
CA LYS A 153 -24.09 34.02 -68.67
C LYS A 153 -23.07 33.08 -68.00
N ASP A 154 -21.82 33.08 -68.47
CA ASP A 154 -20.73 32.33 -67.85
C ASP A 154 -20.36 32.90 -66.46
N VAL A 155 -20.43 34.21 -66.27
CA VAL A 155 -20.25 34.86 -64.96
C VAL A 155 -21.39 34.50 -64.00
N GLU A 156 -22.64 34.52 -64.46
CA GLU A 156 -23.82 34.10 -63.68
C GLU A 156 -23.73 32.62 -63.24
N GLN A 157 -23.31 31.72 -64.14
CA GLN A 157 -23.07 30.31 -63.79
C GLN A 157 -21.92 30.15 -62.79
N ARG A 158 -20.82 30.91 -62.95
CA ARG A 158 -19.72 30.90 -61.98
C ARG A 158 -20.11 31.48 -60.63
N LEU A 159 -21.01 32.46 -60.59
CA LEU A 159 -21.49 33.08 -59.36
C LEU A 159 -22.41 32.13 -58.58
N THR A 160 -23.40 31.51 -59.25
CA THR A 160 -24.27 30.49 -58.64
C THR A 160 -23.49 29.23 -58.19
N GLN A 161 -22.45 28.82 -58.92
CA GLN A 161 -21.50 27.80 -58.45
C GLN A 161 -20.72 28.22 -57.19
N LYS A 162 -20.41 29.51 -57.04
CA LYS A 162 -19.74 30.03 -55.84
C LYS A 162 -20.68 30.20 -54.65
N GLU A 163 -21.93 30.54 -54.88
CA GLU A 163 -22.98 30.58 -53.85
C GLU A 163 -23.26 29.16 -53.31
N THR A 164 -23.46 28.18 -54.17
CA THR A 164 -23.63 26.77 -53.74
C THR A 164 -22.38 26.20 -53.04
N GLN A 165 -21.17 26.57 -53.47
CA GLN A 165 -19.94 26.24 -52.72
C GLN A 165 -19.89 26.90 -51.33
N LYS A 166 -20.32 28.16 -51.20
CA LYS A 166 -20.42 28.89 -49.94
C LYS A 166 -21.47 28.26 -49.01
N GLU A 167 -22.62 27.86 -49.53
CA GLU A 167 -23.68 27.16 -48.79
C GLU A 167 -23.17 25.82 -48.22
N ASN A 168 -22.49 25.02 -49.04
CA ASN A 168 -21.91 23.74 -48.64
C ASN A 168 -20.81 23.90 -47.57
N LEU A 169 -19.92 24.88 -47.74
CA LEU A 169 -18.88 25.19 -46.75
C LEU A 169 -19.49 25.68 -45.42
N ARG A 170 -20.54 26.50 -45.49
CA ARG A 170 -21.29 26.97 -44.32
C ARG A 170 -21.93 25.81 -43.56
N SER A 171 -22.68 24.95 -44.24
CA SER A 171 -23.30 23.76 -43.64
C SER A 171 -22.25 22.82 -43.02
N SER A 172 -21.11 22.62 -43.68
CA SER A 172 -20.01 21.82 -43.12
C SER A 172 -19.37 22.46 -41.88
N LEU A 173 -19.31 23.79 -41.80
CA LEU A 173 -18.75 24.51 -40.67
C LEU A 173 -19.73 24.54 -39.49
N GLU A 174 -21.02 24.76 -39.74
CA GLU A 174 -22.09 24.66 -38.74
C GLU A 174 -22.17 23.24 -38.14
N GLN A 175 -22.01 22.18 -38.95
CA GLN A 175 -21.87 20.80 -38.47
C GLN A 175 -20.60 20.58 -37.62
N MET A 176 -19.47 21.18 -37.99
CA MET A 176 -18.23 21.06 -37.23
C MET A 176 -18.31 21.78 -35.89
N GLU A 177 -18.88 23.00 -35.84
CA GLU A 177 -19.16 23.69 -34.58
C GLU A 177 -20.12 22.89 -33.69
N GLN A 178 -21.16 22.29 -34.26
CA GLN A 178 -22.13 21.50 -33.50
C GLN A 178 -21.46 20.29 -32.83
N ARG A 179 -20.61 19.55 -33.56
CA ARG A 179 -19.82 18.45 -32.98
C ARG A 179 -18.87 18.94 -31.89
N MET A 180 -18.22 20.09 -32.08
CA MET A 180 -17.34 20.69 -31.07
C MET A 180 -18.11 21.08 -29.80
N ARG A 181 -19.34 21.61 -29.93
CA ARG A 181 -20.22 21.90 -28.79
C ARG A 181 -20.65 20.63 -28.05
N GLU A 182 -21.02 19.59 -28.79
CA GLU A 182 -21.39 18.28 -28.22
C GLU A 182 -20.22 17.60 -27.51
N GLU A 183 -19.02 17.63 -28.10
CA GLU A 183 -17.79 17.13 -27.47
C GLU A 183 -17.41 17.92 -26.21
N LEU A 184 -17.60 19.24 -26.20
CA LEU A 184 -17.34 20.07 -25.01
C LEU A 184 -18.34 19.73 -23.90
N ALA A 185 -19.64 19.66 -24.20
CA ALA A 185 -20.65 19.28 -23.22
C ALA A 185 -20.39 17.88 -22.62
N GLN A 186 -20.00 16.90 -23.45
CA GLN A 186 -19.62 15.55 -22.96
C GLN A 186 -18.35 15.54 -22.10
N LYS A 187 -17.40 16.45 -22.36
CA LYS A 187 -16.19 16.62 -21.52
C LYS A 187 -16.55 17.29 -20.21
N GLU A 188 -17.41 18.31 -20.22
CA GLU A 188 -17.92 18.98 -19.01
C GLU A 188 -18.69 18.03 -18.10
N THR A 189 -19.63 17.23 -18.62
CA THR A 189 -20.36 16.24 -17.79
C THR A 189 -19.40 15.21 -17.20
N ARG A 190 -18.49 14.65 -18.01
CA ARG A 190 -17.49 13.68 -17.55
C ARG A 190 -16.51 14.28 -16.54
N GLU A 191 -16.20 15.57 -16.63
CA GLU A 191 -15.40 16.26 -15.61
C GLU A 191 -16.19 16.41 -14.31
N THR A 192 -17.50 16.73 -14.37
CA THR A 192 -18.34 16.77 -13.15
C THR A 192 -18.46 15.41 -12.47
N GLU A 193 -18.65 14.32 -13.24
CA GLU A 193 -18.66 12.94 -12.74
C GLU A 193 -17.33 12.60 -12.03
N LEU A 194 -16.19 12.92 -12.64
CA LEU A 194 -14.86 12.66 -12.05
C LEU A 194 -14.60 13.51 -10.80
N ARG A 195 -15.07 14.78 -10.76
CA ARG A 195 -15.01 15.67 -9.59
C ARG A 195 -15.94 15.24 -8.45
N GLU A 196 -16.96 14.44 -8.72
CA GLU A 196 -17.85 13.85 -7.72
C GLU A 196 -17.24 12.55 -7.17
N GLN A 197 -16.81 11.64 -8.04
CA GLN A 197 -16.08 10.43 -7.66
C GLN A 197 -14.81 10.74 -6.84
N LEU A 198 -14.07 11.81 -7.17
CA LEU A 198 -12.92 12.23 -6.38
C LEU A 198 -13.31 12.61 -4.94
N ARG A 199 -14.40 13.37 -4.77
CA ARG A 199 -14.89 13.77 -3.44
C ARG A 199 -15.39 12.58 -2.63
N GLU A 200 -16.09 11.61 -3.24
CA GLU A 200 -16.45 10.36 -2.57
C GLU A 200 -15.21 9.59 -2.08
N ARG A 201 -14.13 9.57 -2.86
CA ARG A 201 -12.87 8.92 -2.47
C ARG A 201 -12.11 9.68 -1.39
N GLU A 202 -12.14 11.01 -1.40
CA GLU A 202 -11.58 11.85 -0.34
C GLU A 202 -12.35 11.64 0.98
N GLU A 203 -13.69 11.59 0.96
CA GLU A 203 -14.50 11.32 2.15
C GLU A 203 -14.28 9.90 2.69
N GLN A 204 -14.25 8.89 1.81
CA GLN A 204 -13.87 7.51 2.17
C GLN A 204 -12.46 7.43 2.79
N ALA A 205 -11.49 8.20 2.29
CA ALA A 205 -10.14 8.24 2.84
C ALA A 205 -10.12 8.87 4.24
N VAL A 206 -10.87 9.97 4.45
CA VAL A 206 -11.01 10.63 5.76
C VAL A 206 -11.68 9.71 6.79
N ASP A 207 -12.73 8.97 6.41
CA ASP A 207 -13.38 8.01 7.32
C ASP A 207 -12.52 6.77 7.60
N CYS A 208 -11.77 6.27 6.62
CA CYS A 208 -10.74 5.25 6.86
C CYS A 208 -9.68 5.75 7.86
N GLN A 209 -9.21 7.00 7.71
CA GLN A 209 -8.24 7.61 8.62
C GLN A 209 -8.80 7.79 10.03
N ARG A 210 -10.04 8.28 10.18
CA ARG A 210 -10.75 8.36 11.48
C ARG A 210 -10.85 7.00 12.16
N ASN A 211 -11.18 5.95 11.40
CA ASN A 211 -11.28 4.58 11.93
C ASN A 211 -9.91 4.01 12.34
N LEU A 212 -8.84 4.29 11.57
CA LEU A 212 -7.47 3.92 11.95
C LEU A 212 -7.06 4.61 13.26
N SER A 213 -7.18 5.93 13.37
CA SER A 213 -6.85 6.66 14.61
C SER A 213 -7.64 6.17 15.83
N ARG A 214 -8.90 5.77 15.63
CA ARG A 214 -9.72 5.14 16.69
C ARG A 214 -9.19 3.77 17.11
N MET A 215 -8.76 2.93 16.18
CA MET A 215 -8.13 1.63 16.48
C MET A 215 -6.76 1.80 17.16
N GLU A 216 -5.96 2.77 16.73
CA GLU A 216 -4.67 3.13 17.36
C GLU A 216 -4.86 3.59 18.80
N GLN A 217 -5.86 4.46 19.07
CA GLN A 217 -6.21 4.85 20.43
C GLN A 217 -6.63 3.63 21.27
N GLN A 218 -7.51 2.77 20.76
CA GLN A 218 -7.93 1.55 21.47
C GLN A 218 -6.77 0.59 21.75
N LEU A 219 -5.82 0.45 20.83
CA LEU A 219 -4.61 -0.35 21.04
C LEU A 219 -3.70 0.28 22.12
N SER A 220 -3.58 1.61 22.14
CA SER A 220 -2.82 2.33 23.17
C SER A 220 -3.45 2.17 24.56
N GLU A 221 -4.77 2.34 24.68
CA GLU A 221 -5.54 2.08 25.90
C GLU A 221 -5.38 0.62 26.38
N LYS A 222 -5.41 -0.35 25.46
CA LYS A 222 -5.22 -1.78 25.79
C LYS A 222 -3.79 -2.10 26.20
N ASN A 223 -2.79 -1.47 25.60
CA ASN A 223 -1.40 -1.60 26.03
C ASN A 223 -1.20 -1.00 27.44
N HIS A 224 -1.76 0.17 27.73
CA HIS A 224 -1.68 0.76 29.08
C HIS A 224 -2.40 -0.07 30.15
N GLN A 225 -3.55 -0.67 29.81
CA GLN A 225 -4.23 -1.66 30.67
C GLN A 225 -3.34 -2.90 30.91
N LYS A 226 -2.71 -3.44 29.86
CA LYS A 226 -1.77 -4.57 29.95
C LYS A 226 -0.55 -4.24 30.82
N GLU A 227 0.06 -3.06 30.67
CA GLU A 227 1.18 -2.61 31.49
C GLU A 227 0.80 -2.47 32.97
N THR A 228 -0.39 -1.91 33.25
CA THR A 228 -0.93 -1.78 34.61
C THR A 228 -1.14 -3.16 35.26
N LEU A 229 -1.71 -4.12 34.53
CA LEU A 229 -1.88 -5.50 34.99
C LEU A 229 -0.54 -6.21 35.21
N LEU A 230 0.45 -6.00 34.33
CA LEU A 230 1.80 -6.55 34.48
C LEU A 230 2.54 -5.97 35.70
N ARG A 231 2.33 -4.68 36.02
CA ARG A 231 2.84 -4.08 37.25
C ARG A 231 2.18 -4.71 38.49
N GLN A 232 0.84 -4.82 38.50
CA GLN A 232 0.11 -5.46 39.60
C GLN A 232 0.54 -6.93 39.82
N LEU A 233 0.78 -7.67 38.72
CA LEU A 233 1.28 -9.05 38.81
C LEU A 233 2.66 -9.11 39.47
N ARG A 234 3.60 -8.23 39.08
CA ARG A 234 4.93 -8.14 39.72
C ARG A 234 4.85 -7.78 41.21
N GLU A 235 3.97 -6.85 41.59
CA GLU A 235 3.73 -6.48 42.98
C GLU A 235 3.17 -7.66 43.81
N MET A 236 2.27 -8.45 43.23
CA MET A 236 1.73 -9.66 43.87
C MET A 236 2.73 -10.81 43.93
N GLU A 237 3.57 -10.98 42.89
CA GLU A 237 4.69 -11.91 42.92
C GLU A 237 5.70 -11.55 44.01
N GLN A 238 6.07 -10.27 44.14
CA GLN A 238 7.01 -9.81 45.16
C GLN A 238 6.47 -10.09 46.57
N ARG A 239 5.22 -9.70 46.84
CA ARG A 239 4.52 -10.03 48.11
C ARG A 239 4.49 -11.53 48.39
N SER A 240 4.33 -12.36 47.35
CA SER A 240 4.36 -13.82 47.50
C SER A 240 5.77 -14.36 47.79
N ARG A 241 6.84 -13.67 47.40
CA ARG A 241 8.22 -14.02 47.78
C ARG A 241 8.51 -13.60 49.22
N GLU A 242 8.18 -12.36 49.58
CA GLU A 242 8.31 -11.80 50.94
C GLU A 242 7.61 -12.69 51.98
N LEU A 243 6.36 -13.10 51.72
CA LEU A 243 5.61 -14.00 52.61
C LEU A 243 6.21 -15.42 52.70
N ARG A 244 6.86 -15.93 51.64
CA ARG A 244 7.56 -17.23 51.67
C ARG A 244 8.88 -17.15 52.43
N GLU A 245 9.53 -16.00 52.41
CA GLU A 245 10.77 -15.76 53.17
C GLU A 245 10.45 -15.63 54.66
N GLN A 246 9.45 -14.83 55.03
CA GLN A 246 8.92 -14.78 56.40
C GLN A 246 8.47 -16.16 56.92
N LEU A 247 7.83 -16.99 56.08
CA LEU A 247 7.45 -18.34 56.47
C LEU A 247 8.68 -19.23 56.76
N ARG A 248 9.74 -19.14 55.95
CA ARG A 248 10.99 -19.89 56.20
C ARG A 248 11.71 -19.43 57.46
N GLU A 249 11.73 -18.13 57.73
CA GLU A 249 12.28 -17.56 58.96
C GLU A 249 11.54 -18.12 60.18
N ARG A 250 10.19 -18.12 60.17
CA ARG A 250 9.38 -18.70 61.24
C ARG A 250 9.53 -20.22 61.35
N GLU A 251 9.67 -20.94 60.24
CA GLU A 251 10.02 -22.37 60.27
C GLU A 251 11.40 -22.62 60.90
N GLN A 252 12.38 -21.74 60.67
CA GLN A 252 13.70 -21.86 61.29
C GLN A 252 13.64 -21.55 62.78
N GLU A 253 13.01 -20.46 63.20
CA GLU A 253 12.78 -20.13 64.62
C GLU A 253 12.10 -21.30 65.36
N LEU A 254 11.08 -21.93 64.75
CA LEU A 254 10.38 -23.09 65.31
C LEU A 254 11.30 -24.31 65.46
N ARG A 255 12.21 -24.56 64.51
CA ARG A 255 13.21 -25.65 64.61
C ARG A 255 14.25 -25.36 65.69
N GLU A 256 14.69 -24.11 65.81
CA GLU A 256 15.64 -23.68 66.85
C GLU A 256 15.01 -23.78 68.25
N MET A 257 13.76 -23.33 68.43
CA MET A 257 13.02 -23.52 69.69
C MET A 257 12.77 -24.99 69.99
N ALA A 258 12.42 -25.82 69.00
CA ALA A 258 12.25 -27.26 69.19
C ALA A 258 13.56 -27.95 69.61
N HIS A 259 14.71 -27.53 69.06
CA HIS A 259 16.01 -28.06 69.49
C HIS A 259 16.39 -27.60 70.90
N GLN A 260 16.10 -26.34 71.27
CA GLN A 260 16.27 -25.86 72.65
C GLN A 260 15.38 -26.61 73.64
N LEU A 261 14.15 -26.98 73.25
CA LEU A 261 13.27 -27.81 74.06
C LEU A 261 13.84 -29.22 74.26
N THR A 262 14.28 -29.91 73.20
CA THR A 262 14.88 -31.26 73.36
C THR A 262 16.18 -31.25 74.16
N GLU A 263 16.99 -30.19 74.06
CA GLU A 263 18.11 -29.99 74.99
C GLU A 263 17.65 -29.84 76.45
N LYS A 264 16.57 -29.10 76.71
CA LYS A 264 16.03 -28.88 78.06
C LYS A 264 15.43 -30.15 78.64
N GLU A 265 14.67 -30.91 77.84
CA GLU A 265 14.13 -32.22 78.19
C GLU A 265 15.26 -33.19 78.55
N HIS A 266 16.33 -33.28 77.75
CA HIS A 266 17.47 -34.14 78.06
C HIS A 266 18.25 -33.67 79.29
N LYS A 267 18.39 -32.35 79.50
CA LYS A 267 18.98 -31.80 80.74
C LYS A 267 18.11 -32.12 81.97
N GLU A 268 16.79 -32.07 81.85
CA GLU A 268 15.88 -32.48 82.92
C GLU A 268 15.93 -33.99 83.17
N GLU A 269 15.98 -34.83 82.14
CA GLU A 269 16.11 -36.28 82.28
C GLU A 269 17.41 -36.67 82.99
N ASN A 270 18.53 -36.03 82.65
CA ASN A 270 19.82 -36.22 83.33
C ASN A 270 19.75 -35.79 84.80
N LEU A 271 19.11 -34.66 85.14
CA LEU A 271 18.89 -34.23 86.52
C LEU A 271 17.98 -35.20 87.28
N ARG A 272 16.88 -35.66 86.65
CA ARG A 272 16.00 -36.72 87.20
C ARG A 272 16.78 -38.01 87.44
N ALA A 273 17.73 -38.37 86.57
CA ALA A 273 18.59 -39.55 86.76
C ALA A 273 19.57 -39.37 87.93
N GLN A 274 20.21 -38.21 88.05
CA GLN A 274 21.08 -37.88 89.20
C GLN A 274 20.31 -37.93 90.53
N ILE A 275 19.10 -37.37 90.57
CA ILE A 275 18.21 -37.46 91.74
C ILE A 275 17.86 -38.92 92.08
N ARG A 276 17.54 -39.76 91.08
CA ARG A 276 17.29 -41.20 91.31
C ARG A 276 18.51 -41.91 91.91
N MET A 277 19.73 -41.63 91.40
CA MET A 277 20.94 -42.20 91.99
C MET A 277 21.16 -41.72 93.42
N HIS A 278 21.03 -40.42 93.69
CA HIS A 278 21.29 -39.89 95.02
C HIS A 278 20.27 -40.36 96.06
N LEU A 279 18.99 -40.56 95.68
CA LEU A 279 18.00 -41.20 96.54
C LEU A 279 18.34 -42.69 96.82
N MET A 280 18.92 -43.40 95.86
CA MET A 280 19.41 -44.77 96.06
C MET A 280 20.66 -44.80 96.97
N GLU A 281 21.58 -43.84 96.82
CA GLU A 281 22.73 -43.67 97.73
C GLU A 281 22.28 -43.34 99.16
N GLN A 282 21.31 -42.43 99.32
CA GLN A 282 20.74 -42.07 100.62
C GLN A 282 20.10 -43.28 101.28
N ARG A 283 19.24 -44.01 100.55
CA ARG A 283 18.60 -45.23 101.04
C ARG A 283 19.61 -46.30 101.47
N LEU A 284 20.66 -46.55 100.69
CA LEU A 284 21.71 -47.49 101.06
C LEU A 284 22.49 -47.03 102.31
N ARG A 285 22.67 -45.71 102.51
CA ARG A 285 23.26 -45.17 103.74
C ARG A 285 22.32 -45.31 104.94
N GLU A 286 21.02 -45.12 104.76
CA GLU A 286 19.99 -45.32 105.79
C GLU A 286 19.96 -46.80 106.21
N GLU A 287 19.89 -47.74 105.25
CA GLU A 287 19.95 -49.19 105.49
C GLU A 287 21.26 -49.60 106.20
N MET A 288 22.41 -49.02 105.82
CA MET A 288 23.69 -49.22 106.53
C MET A 288 23.72 -48.61 107.95
N ILE A 289 23.04 -47.48 108.19
CA ILE A 289 22.95 -46.86 109.52
C ILE A 289 22.03 -47.69 110.43
N GLU A 290 20.92 -48.22 109.92
CA GLU A 290 20.05 -49.14 110.65
C GLU A 290 20.80 -50.43 111.03
N GLU A 291 21.54 -51.04 110.10
CA GLU A 291 22.32 -52.25 110.40
C GLU A 291 23.47 -51.96 111.38
N ALA A 292 24.19 -50.84 111.23
CA ALA A 292 25.23 -50.44 112.18
C ALA A 292 24.66 -50.13 113.57
N THR A 293 23.47 -49.54 113.66
CA THR A 293 22.77 -49.29 114.94
C THR A 293 22.38 -50.59 115.60
N ARG A 294 21.77 -51.52 114.84
CA ARG A 294 21.38 -52.85 115.32
C ARG A 294 22.57 -53.69 115.79
N LEU A 295 23.70 -53.64 115.07
CA LEU A 295 24.94 -54.28 115.50
C LEU A 295 25.53 -53.61 116.75
N GLY A 296 25.42 -52.29 116.87
CA GLY A 296 25.79 -51.55 118.07
C GLY A 296 24.95 -51.90 119.29
N GLU A 297 23.64 -52.11 119.12
CA GLU A 297 22.75 -52.60 120.17
C GLU A 297 23.12 -54.03 120.60
N GLN A 298 23.35 -54.94 119.65
CA GLN A 298 23.80 -56.31 119.94
C GLN A 298 25.17 -56.38 120.62
N LEU A 299 26.11 -55.50 120.25
CA LEU A 299 27.38 -55.35 120.95
C LEU A 299 27.17 -54.85 122.38
N ARG A 300 26.27 -53.87 122.58
CA ARG A 300 25.94 -53.35 123.92
C ARG A 300 25.24 -54.38 124.81
N GLU A 301 24.38 -55.24 124.25
CA GLU A 301 23.82 -56.41 124.94
C GLU A 301 24.93 -57.39 125.34
N ARG A 302 25.88 -57.70 124.45
CA ARG A 302 27.04 -58.56 124.73
C ARG A 302 27.98 -57.95 125.78
N ASP A 303 28.24 -56.65 125.75
CA ASP A 303 29.02 -55.95 126.76
C ASP A 303 28.31 -56.01 128.13
N GLN A 304 26.98 -55.89 128.16
CA GLN A 304 26.19 -56.01 129.39
C GLN A 304 26.15 -57.46 129.92
N GLU A 305 26.06 -58.47 129.05
CA GLU A 305 26.26 -59.88 129.41
C GLU A 305 27.66 -60.11 130.00
N ILE A 306 28.70 -59.56 129.37
CA ILE A 306 30.10 -59.63 129.84
C ILE A 306 30.27 -58.95 131.20
N GLU A 307 29.69 -57.77 131.41
CA GLU A 307 29.71 -57.09 132.71
C GLU A 307 29.00 -57.91 133.80
N ASN A 308 27.83 -58.48 133.50
CA ASN A 308 27.12 -59.39 134.40
C ASN A 308 27.96 -60.64 134.74
N PHE A 309 28.64 -61.25 133.76
CA PHE A 309 29.55 -62.37 134.01
C PHE A 309 30.81 -61.95 134.79
N GLN A 310 31.31 -60.72 134.61
CA GLN A 310 32.42 -60.18 135.42
C GLN A 310 32.01 -60.00 136.88
N ILE A 311 30.79 -59.49 137.14
CA ILE A 311 30.22 -59.37 138.49
C ILE A 311 30.08 -60.76 139.13
N GLN A 312 29.49 -61.74 138.43
CA GLN A 312 29.38 -63.13 138.93
C GLN A 312 30.77 -63.77 139.20
N LEU A 313 31.75 -63.53 138.33
CA LEU A 313 33.13 -63.98 138.56
C LEU A 313 33.80 -63.27 139.74
N GLN A 314 33.45 -62.03 140.03
CA GLN A 314 33.91 -61.30 141.22
C GLN A 314 33.26 -61.83 142.50
N GLU A 315 31.94 -62.07 142.50
CA GLU A 315 31.23 -62.70 143.62
C GLU A 315 31.78 -64.10 143.92
N LEU A 316 32.00 -64.93 142.90
CA LEU A 316 32.60 -66.27 143.06
C LEU A 316 34.05 -66.22 143.57
N ARG A 317 34.83 -65.20 143.20
CA ARG A 317 36.18 -64.97 143.74
C ARG A 317 36.14 -64.52 145.21
N GLU A 318 35.15 -63.72 145.60
CA GLU A 318 35.00 -63.27 146.98
C GLU A 318 34.49 -64.41 147.88
N GLN A 319 33.53 -65.21 147.42
CA GLN A 319 33.12 -66.46 148.09
C GLN A 319 34.29 -67.45 148.24
N LEU A 320 35.18 -67.53 147.25
CA LEU A 320 36.38 -68.35 147.34
C LEU A 320 37.35 -67.80 148.41
N ARG A 321 37.59 -66.48 148.44
CA ARG A 321 38.36 -65.81 149.51
C ARG A 321 37.77 -66.04 150.90
N GLU A 322 36.46 -65.92 151.05
CA GLU A 322 35.77 -66.19 152.32
C GLU A 322 36.00 -67.64 152.77
N LYS A 323 35.92 -68.61 151.83
CA LYS A 323 36.21 -70.02 152.14
C LYS A 323 37.69 -70.26 152.44
N ASP A 324 38.62 -69.62 151.75
CA ASP A 324 40.05 -69.69 152.06
C ASP A 324 40.37 -69.08 153.43
N GLN A 325 39.74 -67.96 153.80
CA GLN A 325 39.83 -67.36 155.13
C GLN A 325 39.21 -68.27 156.20
N HIS A 326 38.04 -68.87 155.95
CA HIS A 326 37.44 -69.85 156.85
C HIS A 326 38.33 -71.10 157.02
N LEU A 327 38.95 -71.59 155.95
CA LEU A 327 39.91 -72.70 156.00
C LEU A 327 41.19 -72.33 156.76
N ALA A 328 41.67 -71.09 156.63
CA ALA A 328 42.80 -70.57 157.40
C ALA A 328 42.46 -70.47 158.91
N ILE A 329 41.28 -69.92 159.26
CA ILE A 329 40.79 -69.83 160.64
C ILE A 329 40.58 -71.23 161.24
N LEU A 330 40.05 -72.19 160.46
CA LEU A 330 39.91 -73.58 160.88
C LEU A 330 41.27 -74.26 161.06
N ARG A 331 42.27 -73.98 160.21
CA ARG A 331 43.66 -74.44 160.41
C ARG A 331 44.25 -73.90 161.70
N THR A 332 44.19 -72.58 161.94
CA THR A 332 44.73 -72.02 163.20
C THR A 332 44.02 -72.56 164.43
N LYS A 333 42.69 -72.75 164.38
CA LYS A 333 41.96 -73.41 165.49
C LYS A 333 42.36 -74.87 165.68
N LEU A 334 42.64 -75.60 164.61
CA LEU A 334 43.12 -76.98 164.68
C LEU A 334 44.55 -77.04 165.25
N GLU A 335 45.43 -76.12 164.84
CA GLU A 335 46.79 -75.96 165.35
C GLU A 335 46.81 -75.54 166.83
N GLU A 336 45.90 -74.66 167.24
CA GLU A 336 45.67 -74.31 168.65
C GLU A 336 45.19 -75.54 169.43
N ARG A 337 44.18 -76.28 168.96
CA ARG A 337 43.72 -77.50 169.65
C ARG A 337 44.80 -78.59 169.69
N PHE A 338 45.66 -78.71 168.67
CA PHE A 338 46.85 -79.57 168.72
C PHE A 338 47.85 -79.08 169.78
N ARG A 339 48.07 -77.77 169.90
CA ARG A 339 48.94 -77.17 170.93
C ARG A 339 48.39 -77.37 172.34
N GLU A 340 47.07 -77.27 172.51
CA GLU A 340 46.36 -77.64 173.74
C GLU A 340 46.57 -79.13 174.06
N ILE A 341 46.35 -80.04 173.10
CA ILE A 341 46.54 -81.49 173.31
C ILE A 341 47.99 -81.80 173.70
N VAL A 342 48.98 -81.11 173.11
CA VAL A 342 50.40 -81.25 173.48
C VAL A 342 50.67 -80.76 174.91
N ALA A 343 50.05 -79.66 175.35
CA ALA A 343 50.16 -79.16 176.72
C ALA A 343 49.41 -80.06 177.74
N GLU A 344 48.22 -80.53 177.38
CA GLU A 344 47.37 -81.45 178.15
C GLU A 344 48.09 -82.80 178.39
N ASN A 345 48.87 -83.26 177.41
CA ASN A 345 49.74 -84.44 177.53
C ASN A 345 51.04 -84.22 178.33
N ALA A 346 51.42 -82.99 178.68
CA ALA A 346 52.64 -82.75 179.47
C ALA A 346 52.50 -83.24 180.92
N ASN A 347 51.32 -83.08 181.53
CA ASN A 347 51.08 -83.41 182.93
C ASN A 347 51.10 -84.94 183.21
N PRO A 348 50.45 -85.81 182.40
CA PRO A 348 50.60 -87.26 182.52
C PRO A 348 52.05 -87.73 182.27
N ARG A 349 52.74 -87.14 181.28
CA ARG A 349 54.14 -87.50 180.98
C ARG A 349 55.09 -87.20 182.14
N GLN A 350 54.88 -86.11 182.87
CA GLN A 350 55.69 -85.79 184.04
C GLN A 350 55.43 -86.75 185.23
N GLN A 351 54.23 -87.33 185.33
CA GLN A 351 53.93 -88.37 186.33
C GLN A 351 54.56 -89.73 185.96
N VAL A 352 54.54 -90.11 184.68
CA VAL A 352 55.20 -91.34 184.19
C VAL A 352 56.72 -91.28 184.44
N VAL A 353 57.39 -90.20 184.01
CA VAL A 353 58.84 -90.03 184.20
C VAL A 353 59.26 -90.01 185.68
N ASN A 354 58.40 -89.53 186.58
CA ASN A 354 58.68 -89.56 188.02
C ASN A 354 58.46 -90.95 188.66
N LEU A 355 57.62 -91.81 188.09
CA LEU A 355 57.43 -93.19 188.56
C LEU A 355 58.55 -94.12 188.06
N GLU A 356 59.03 -93.91 186.83
CA GLU A 356 60.08 -94.72 186.21
C GLU A 356 61.48 -94.54 186.84
N ASN A 357 61.69 -93.50 187.66
CA ASN A 357 63.00 -93.14 188.22
C ASN A 357 63.22 -93.51 189.71
N GLN A 358 62.29 -94.24 190.37
CA GLN A 358 62.45 -94.59 191.80
C GLN A 358 62.02 -96.00 192.24
N ALA A 359 61.69 -96.92 191.32
CA ALA A 359 61.42 -98.32 191.63
C ALA A 359 62.17 -99.25 190.66
N GLY A 360 62.67 -100.40 191.14
CA GLY A 360 63.43 -101.35 190.33
C GLY A 360 63.21 -102.81 190.72
N SER A 361 63.77 -103.70 189.92
CA SER A 361 63.83 -105.18 190.09
C SER A 361 62.51 -105.96 190.06
N GLN A 362 62.18 -106.47 188.88
CA GLN A 362 62.00 -107.92 188.63
C GLN A 362 62.26 -108.18 187.14
N SER A 363 63.37 -108.83 186.78
CA SER A 363 63.54 -110.30 186.67
C SER A 363 63.03 -110.83 185.33
N ASN A 364 63.96 -111.00 184.37
CA ASN A 364 63.70 -111.67 183.10
C ASN A 364 63.78 -113.19 183.31
N ASP A 365 62.70 -113.79 183.82
CA ASP A 365 62.61 -115.21 184.19
C ASP A 365 62.78 -116.20 182.99
N TRP A 366 63.00 -115.69 181.78
CA TRP A 366 63.31 -116.46 180.56
C TRP A 366 64.81 -116.71 180.35
N ALA A 367 65.70 -116.06 181.10
CA ALA A 367 67.15 -116.24 180.99
C ALA A 367 67.63 -117.49 181.75
N ILE A 368 67.64 -118.64 181.06
CA ILE A 368 68.03 -119.95 181.61
C ILE A 368 69.57 -120.07 181.70
N SER A 369 70.11 -120.56 182.83
CA SER A 369 71.54 -120.84 182.96
C SER A 369 71.93 -122.09 182.15
N TRP A 370 73.12 -122.08 181.55
CA TRP A 370 73.64 -123.22 180.81
C TRP A 370 73.79 -124.48 181.67
N ASP A 371 74.15 -124.31 182.96
CA ASP A 371 74.34 -125.41 183.90
C ASP A 371 73.03 -126.14 184.28
N ASP A 372 71.86 -125.49 184.09
CA ASP A 372 70.55 -126.11 184.32
C ASP A 372 70.10 -127.02 183.16
N ILE A 373 70.82 -126.98 182.02
CA ILE A 373 70.48 -127.72 180.80
C ILE A 373 71.31 -128.99 180.71
N GLN A 374 70.69 -130.12 181.07
CA GLN A 374 71.28 -131.44 180.84
C GLN A 374 71.18 -131.82 179.35
N LEU A 375 72.21 -131.44 178.59
CA LEU A 375 72.40 -131.91 177.22
C LEU A 375 72.59 -133.44 177.18
N THR A 376 72.18 -134.04 176.07
CA THR A 376 72.51 -135.44 175.74
C THR A 376 73.16 -135.49 174.36
N ASP A 377 74.06 -136.46 174.16
CA ASP A 377 74.86 -136.69 172.95
C ASP A 377 74.02 -136.94 171.67
N LYS A 378 72.69 -136.94 171.81
CA LYS A 378 71.74 -137.08 170.71
C LYS A 378 71.46 -135.72 170.06
N SER A 379 72.23 -135.41 169.03
CA SER A 379 71.82 -134.44 168.00
C SER A 379 70.46 -134.82 167.42
N LEU A 380 69.60 -133.83 167.24
CA LEU A 380 68.28 -133.90 166.61
C LEU A 380 68.32 -133.33 165.18
N GLY A 381 69.34 -132.55 164.83
CA GLY A 381 69.55 -132.03 163.47
C GLY A 381 70.53 -130.86 163.42
N VAL A 382 71.37 -130.84 162.39
CA VAL A 382 72.29 -129.73 162.09
C VAL A 382 71.65 -128.80 161.05
N GLY A 383 71.71 -127.50 161.28
CA GLY A 383 71.29 -126.47 160.31
C GLY A 383 72.33 -125.36 160.12
N GLY A 384 72.10 -124.49 159.16
CA GLY A 384 73.01 -123.36 158.86
C GLY A 384 73.15 -122.33 159.99
N TRP A 385 72.19 -122.30 160.92
CA TRP A 385 72.16 -121.38 162.07
C TRP A 385 72.52 -122.05 163.42
N GLY A 386 73.02 -123.29 163.41
CA GLY A 386 73.35 -124.02 164.64
C GLY A 386 73.00 -125.51 164.57
N GLU A 387 73.42 -126.25 165.60
CA GLU A 387 73.03 -127.65 165.82
C GLU A 387 71.97 -127.73 166.93
N VAL A 388 70.96 -128.59 166.74
CA VAL A 388 69.89 -128.81 167.72
C VAL A 388 70.13 -130.12 168.44
N PHE A 389 70.36 -130.05 169.75
CA PHE A 389 70.52 -131.21 170.62
C PHE A 389 69.24 -131.54 171.37
N LYS A 390 69.07 -132.80 171.78
CA LYS A 390 68.08 -133.13 172.80
C LYS A 390 68.65 -132.79 174.18
N GLY A 391 68.04 -131.82 174.86
CA GLY A 391 68.31 -131.51 176.25
C GLY A 391 67.22 -131.96 177.20
N ARG A 392 67.49 -131.83 178.50
CA ARG A 392 66.51 -131.85 179.58
C ARG A 392 66.68 -130.61 180.43
N TYR A 393 65.58 -129.89 180.66
CA TYR A 393 65.50 -128.73 181.56
C TYR A 393 64.28 -128.92 182.46
N CYS A 394 64.43 -128.70 183.77
CA CYS A 394 63.39 -128.92 184.80
C CYS A 394 62.63 -130.26 184.66
N GLY A 395 63.32 -131.33 184.22
CA GLY A 395 62.75 -132.66 184.00
C GLY A 395 62.13 -132.89 182.61
N CYS A 396 61.66 -131.85 181.93
CA CYS A 396 61.07 -131.90 180.60
C CYS A 396 62.10 -132.19 179.49
N SER A 397 61.70 -132.86 178.41
CA SER A 397 62.52 -132.98 177.20
C SER A 397 62.41 -131.69 176.38
N VAL A 398 63.55 -131.07 176.07
CA VAL A 398 63.63 -129.81 175.31
C VAL A 398 64.55 -129.96 174.08
N ALA A 399 64.36 -129.09 173.10
CA ALA A 399 65.26 -128.95 171.95
C ALA A 399 66.18 -127.75 172.21
N VAL A 400 67.49 -127.98 172.31
CA VAL A 400 68.49 -126.96 172.61
C VAL A 400 69.23 -126.63 171.32
N LYS A 401 69.00 -125.43 170.77
CA LYS A 401 69.64 -124.97 169.53
C LYS A 401 70.93 -124.21 169.88
N GLN A 402 72.07 -124.89 169.78
CA GLN A 402 73.38 -124.29 169.93
C GLN A 402 73.77 -123.57 168.63
N ILE A 403 73.89 -122.24 168.68
CA ILE A 403 74.31 -121.43 167.53
C ILE A 403 75.78 -121.72 167.19
N HIS A 404 76.12 -121.82 165.90
CA HIS A 404 77.51 -122.04 165.47
C HIS A 404 78.37 -120.82 165.83
N GLU A 405 79.58 -121.06 166.36
CA GLU A 405 80.45 -119.98 166.85
C GLU A 405 80.83 -118.96 165.75
N ALA A 406 80.93 -119.41 164.50
CA ALA A 406 81.26 -118.59 163.33
C ALA A 406 80.20 -117.56 162.90
N ILE A 407 78.99 -117.57 163.50
CA ILE A 407 77.87 -116.67 163.20
C ILE A 407 77.35 -115.92 164.44
N ASN A 408 78.14 -115.91 165.52
CA ASN A 408 77.81 -115.21 166.77
C ASN A 408 78.31 -113.76 166.74
N SER A 409 77.85 -112.94 165.78
CA SER A 409 78.25 -111.53 165.67
C SER A 409 77.35 -110.59 166.49
N PRO A 410 77.82 -109.39 166.90
CA PRO A 410 76.99 -108.42 167.61
C PRO A 410 75.78 -107.93 166.81
N TYR A 411 75.85 -107.96 165.47
CA TYR A 411 74.72 -107.63 164.60
C TYR A 411 73.66 -108.74 164.64
N ASP A 412 74.09 -109.99 164.53
CA ASP A 412 73.18 -111.15 164.55
C ASP A 412 72.56 -111.34 165.96
N GLN A 413 73.30 -111.05 167.03
CA GLN A 413 72.75 -110.98 168.40
C GLN A 413 71.61 -109.95 168.50
N SER A 414 71.71 -108.79 167.83
CA SER A 414 70.62 -107.81 167.82
C SER A 414 69.39 -108.27 167.02
N LEU A 415 69.58 -109.11 166.00
CA LEU A 415 68.49 -109.75 165.26
C LEU A 415 67.84 -110.87 166.07
N PHE A 416 68.62 -111.71 166.76
CA PHE A 416 68.10 -112.75 167.65
C PHE A 416 67.33 -112.16 168.83
N GLN A 417 67.84 -111.11 169.48
CA GLN A 417 67.11 -110.43 170.55
C GLN A 417 65.80 -109.85 170.01
N ARG A 418 65.81 -109.19 168.85
CA ARG A 418 64.59 -108.68 168.21
C ARG A 418 63.59 -109.79 167.82
N GLU A 419 64.06 -110.97 167.41
CA GLU A 419 63.18 -112.11 167.09
C GLU A 419 62.56 -112.72 168.35
N ILE A 420 63.29 -112.72 169.48
CA ILE A 420 62.77 -113.05 170.82
C ILE A 420 61.75 -111.99 171.28
N ASP A 421 62.06 -110.70 171.13
CA ASP A 421 61.20 -109.55 171.50
C ASP A 421 59.93 -109.41 170.62
N ILE A 422 59.77 -110.25 169.60
CA ILE A 422 58.57 -110.36 168.74
C ILE A 422 57.79 -111.65 169.03
N ALA A 423 58.40 -112.63 169.71
CA ALA A 423 57.81 -113.91 170.08
C ALA A 423 57.32 -113.96 171.55
N LEU A 424 57.48 -112.86 172.29
CA LEU A 424 57.08 -112.64 173.68
C LEU A 424 56.11 -111.45 173.79
#